data_AF-A0A954LN26-F1
#
_entry.id   AF-A0A954LN26-F1
#
_cell.length_a   1.000
_cell.length_b   1.000
_cell.length_c   1.000
_cell.angle_alpha   90.00
_cell.angle_beta   90.00
_cell.angle_gamma   90.00
#
_symmetry.space_group_name_H-M   'P 1'
#
loop_
_entity.id
_entity.type
_entity.pdbx_description
1 polymer ?
#
loop_
_entity_poly.entity_id
_entity_poly.type
_entity_poly.pdbx_seq_one_letter_code
_entity_poly.pdbx_strand_id
1 'polypeptide(L)'
;MESEDPKLRDRYGRNRFGQSCLLARRLIQSGVRFVTVTDGGWDTHQNNFKSLKSSRIPPVDQALPQLIADLEEQGMLQSTLVLWLTDFGRTPKI
;
A
#
# COMPACT_ATOMS: atom_id res chain seq x y z
N MET A 1 -2.69 -3.74 16.02
CA MET A 1 -1.33 -3.70 15.44
C MET A 1 -0.25 -4.02 16.47
N GLU A 2 -0.43 -3.71 17.75
CA GLU A 2 0.61 -3.93 18.78
C GLU A 2 0.99 -5.41 18.99
N SER A 3 0.09 -6.33 18.64
CA SER A 3 0.33 -7.78 18.70
C SER A 3 1.10 -8.35 17.50
N GLU A 4 1.37 -7.57 16.45
CA GLU A 4 2.14 -8.04 15.30
C GLU A 4 3.64 -8.00 15.59
N ASP A 5 4.38 -8.95 15.03
CA ASP A 5 5.85 -8.93 15.07
C ASP A 5 6.34 -7.53 14.62
N PRO A 6 7.11 -6.81 15.45
CA PRO A 6 7.70 -5.53 15.08
C PRO A 6 8.43 -5.56 13.74
N LYS A 7 9.13 -6.66 13.43
CA LYS A 7 9.84 -6.82 12.16
C LYS A 7 8.87 -6.84 10.98
N LEU A 8 7.73 -7.49 11.12
CA LEU A 8 6.70 -7.51 10.08
C LEU A 8 6.16 -6.09 9.84
N ARG A 9 5.89 -5.34 10.92
CA ARG A 9 5.45 -3.94 10.81
C ARG A 9 6.50 -3.06 10.13
N ASP A 10 7.78 -3.34 10.37
CA ASP A 10 8.90 -2.62 9.73
C ASP A 10 8.99 -2.94 8.24
N ARG A 11 8.75 -4.19 7.82
CA ARG A 11 8.72 -4.56 6.39
C ARG A 11 7.67 -3.77 5.61
N TYR A 12 6.46 -3.62 6.15
CA TYR A 12 5.41 -2.80 5.53
C TYR A 12 5.67 -1.28 5.63
N GLY A 13 6.56 -0.86 6.53
CA GLY A 13 6.83 0.54 6.82
C GLY A 13 5.90 1.12 7.90
N ARG A 14 6.49 1.90 8.81
CA ARG A 14 5.78 2.59 9.91
C ARG A 14 5.13 3.90 9.45
N ASN A 15 4.39 3.84 8.35
CA ASN A 15 3.62 4.94 7.81
C ASN A 15 2.16 4.51 7.62
N ARG A 16 1.28 5.47 7.36
CA ARG A 16 -0.17 5.21 7.27
C ARG A 16 -0.52 4.17 6.19
N PHE A 17 0.10 4.27 5.01
CA PHE A 17 -0.17 3.35 3.91
C PHE A 17 0.28 1.93 4.24
N GLY A 18 1.52 1.78 4.72
CA GLY A 18 2.09 0.50 5.16
C GLY A 18 1.26 -0.21 6.22
N GLN A 19 0.87 0.51 7.26
CA GLN A 19 0.03 -0.07 8.31
C GLN A 19 -1.39 -0.41 7.83
N SER A 20 -1.91 0.32 6.82
CA SER A 20 -3.18 -0.01 6.18
C SER A 20 -3.09 -1.28 5.33
N CYS A 21 -2.01 -1.48 4.58
CA CYS A 21 -1.75 -2.72 3.85
C CYS A 21 -1.59 -3.93 4.79
N LEU A 22 -0.89 -3.79 5.91
CA LEU A 22 -0.77 -4.85 6.91
C LEU A 22 -2.14 -5.21 7.53
N LEU A 23 -2.99 -4.20 7.79
CA LEU A 23 -4.35 -4.45 8.23
C LEU A 23 -5.18 -5.16 7.15
N ALA A 24 -5.02 -4.76 5.88
CA ALA A 24 -5.70 -5.40 4.76
C ALA A 24 -5.34 -6.89 4.65
N ARG A 25 -4.05 -7.23 4.75
CA ARG A 25 -3.59 -8.64 4.82
C ARG A 25 -4.36 -9.43 5.89
N ARG A 26 -4.49 -8.88 7.11
CA ARG A 26 -5.19 -9.54 8.22
C ARG A 26 -6.68 -9.72 7.95
N LEU A 27 -7.32 -8.72 7.35
CA LEU A 27 -8.74 -8.79 6.99
C LEU A 27 -8.98 -9.87 5.94
N ILE A 28 -8.12 -9.94 4.92
CA ILE A 28 -8.15 -10.99 3.89
C ILE A 28 -7.97 -12.37 4.54
N GLN A 29 -6.96 -12.52 5.41
CA GLN A 29 -6.71 -13.77 6.14
C GLN A 29 -7.90 -14.19 7.03
N SER A 30 -8.66 -13.22 7.54
CA SER A 30 -9.86 -13.45 8.35
C SER A 30 -11.11 -13.72 7.50
N GLY A 31 -10.99 -13.79 6.16
CA GLY A 31 -12.09 -14.12 5.24
C GLY A 31 -12.91 -12.91 4.76
N VAL A 32 -12.46 -11.68 4.99
CA VAL A 32 -13.14 -10.49 4.45
C VAL A 32 -13.03 -10.47 2.93
N ARG A 33 -14.17 -10.44 2.24
CA ARG A 33 -14.25 -10.60 0.78
C ARG A 33 -13.90 -9.35 -0.02
N PHE A 34 -13.94 -8.18 0.60
CA PHE A 34 -13.67 -6.91 -0.07
C PHE A 34 -13.00 -5.94 0.91
N VAL A 35 -11.81 -5.48 0.56
CA VAL A 35 -11.01 -4.57 1.37
C VAL A 35 -10.54 -3.41 0.48
N THR A 36 -10.69 -2.19 0.97
CA THR A 36 -10.19 -0.99 0.29
C THR A 36 -9.14 -0.32 1.16
N VAL A 37 -7.99 -0.01 0.56
CA VAL A 37 -6.95 0.83 1.16
C VAL A 37 -6.91 2.14 0.38
N THR A 38 -7.10 3.25 1.08
CA THR A 38 -7.09 4.60 0.47
C THR A 38 -5.82 5.34 0.85
N ASP A 39 -5.14 5.92 -0.15
CA ASP A 39 -3.99 6.80 0.06
C ASP A 39 -4.22 8.16 -0.61
N GLY A 40 -4.25 9.22 0.18
CA GLY A 40 -4.57 10.58 -0.29
C GLY A 40 -3.35 11.43 -0.60
N GLY A 41 -3.58 12.57 -1.24
CA GLY A 41 -2.54 13.59 -1.49
C GLY A 41 -1.72 13.38 -2.76
N TRP A 42 -2.26 12.64 -3.74
CA TRP A 42 -1.65 12.42 -5.05
C TRP A 42 -1.88 13.60 -6.02
N ASP A 43 -2.86 14.47 -5.78
CA ASP A 43 -3.07 15.72 -6.54
C ASP A 43 -2.09 16.82 -6.09
N THR A 44 -0.82 16.64 -6.44
CA THR A 44 0.21 17.66 -6.17
C THR A 44 0.11 18.79 -7.21
N HIS A 45 -0.04 20.04 -6.75
CA HIS A 45 -0.11 21.22 -7.62
C HIS A 45 1.25 21.89 -7.84
N GLN A 46 2.25 21.57 -7.02
CA GLN A 46 3.60 22.15 -7.06
C GLN A 46 4.64 21.10 -6.64
N ASN A 47 5.90 21.31 -7.06
CA ASN A 47 7.04 20.47 -6.67
C ASN A 47 6.84 18.97 -6.93
N ASN A 48 6.08 18.61 -7.98
CA ASN A 48 5.62 17.25 -8.26
C ASN A 48 6.73 16.20 -8.16
N PHE A 49 7.87 16.43 -8.82
CA PHE A 49 9.00 15.50 -8.80
C PHE A 49 9.55 15.24 -7.39
N LYS A 50 9.70 16.31 -6.57
CA LYS A 50 10.19 16.19 -5.20
C LYS A 50 9.16 15.50 -4.30
N SER A 51 7.89 15.91 -4.40
CA SER A 51 6.79 15.33 -3.63
C SER A 51 6.62 13.83 -3.91
N LEU A 52 6.67 13.43 -5.18
CA LEU A 52 6.60 12.04 -5.59
C LEU A 52 7.79 11.25 -5.05
N LYS A 53 9.02 11.70 -5.33
CA LYS A 53 10.26 11.00 -4.93
C LYS A 53 10.42 10.87 -3.43
N SER A 54 10.09 11.91 -2.67
CA SER A 54 10.42 11.97 -1.24
C SER A 54 9.27 11.56 -0.32
N SER A 55 8.02 11.56 -0.79
CA SER A 55 6.88 11.44 0.12
C SER A 55 5.70 10.62 -0.35
N ARG A 56 5.48 10.44 -1.67
CA ARG A 56 4.34 9.66 -2.18
C ARG A 56 4.74 8.25 -2.58
N ILE A 57 5.77 8.11 -3.40
CA ILE A 57 6.22 6.82 -3.92
C ILE A 57 6.81 5.92 -2.82
N PRO A 58 7.71 6.39 -1.92
CA PRO A 58 8.41 5.46 -1.02
C PRO A 58 7.49 4.62 -0.11
N PRO A 59 6.43 5.17 0.52
CA PRO A 59 5.48 4.35 1.29
C PRO A 59 4.81 3.25 0.46
N VAL A 60 4.41 3.56 -0.77
CA VAL A 60 3.71 2.61 -1.66
C VAL A 60 4.66 1.54 -2.18
N ASP A 61 5.83 1.96 -2.63
CA ASP A 61 6.89 1.09 -3.16
C ASP A 61 7.41 0.11 -2.10
N GLN A 62 7.29 0.45 -0.82
CA GLN A 62 7.58 -0.48 0.27
C GLN A 62 6.40 -1.42 0.57
N ALA A 63 5.20 -0.87 0.77
CA ALA A 63 4.10 -1.62 1.36
C ALA A 63 3.33 -2.50 0.38
N LEU A 64 3.12 -2.04 -0.87
CA LEU A 64 2.31 -2.77 -1.85
C LEU A 64 3.02 -4.06 -2.32
N PRO A 65 4.31 -4.04 -2.66
CA PRO A 65 5.03 -5.28 -2.98
C PRO A 65 5.07 -6.24 -1.79
N GLN A 66 5.26 -5.74 -0.56
CA GLN A 66 5.22 -6.58 0.64
C GLN A 66 3.86 -7.24 0.84
N LEU A 67 2.75 -6.52 0.59
CA LEU A 67 1.40 -7.09 0.64
C LEU A 67 1.25 -8.22 -0.37
N ILE A 68 1.66 -8.00 -1.63
CA ILE A 68 1.56 -9.02 -2.68
C ILE A 68 2.38 -10.26 -2.31
N ALA A 69 3.62 -10.07 -1.85
CA ALA A 69 4.50 -11.16 -1.44
C ALA A 69 3.90 -11.97 -0.27
N ASP A 70 3.37 -11.30 0.76
CA ASP A 70 2.72 -11.99 1.88
C ASP A 70 1.44 -12.75 1.44
N LEU A 71 0.65 -12.18 0.51
CA LEU A 71 -0.53 -12.86 -0.03
C LEU A 71 -0.12 -14.10 -0.85
N GLU A 72 0.97 -14.02 -1.60
CA GLU A 72 1.52 -15.15 -2.36
C GLU A 72 2.07 -16.25 -1.44
N GLU A 73 2.92 -15.89 -0.47
CA GLU A 73 3.53 -16.82 0.48
C GLU A 73 2.48 -17.60 1.29
N GLN A 74 1.36 -16.96 1.60
CA GLN A 74 0.24 -17.56 2.34
C GLN A 74 -0.79 -18.25 1.42
N GLY A 75 -0.56 -18.29 0.10
CA GLY A 75 -1.47 -18.89 -0.88
C GLY A 75 -2.79 -18.12 -1.11
N MET A 76 -2.95 -16.95 -0.49
CA MET A 76 -4.16 -16.12 -0.59
C MET A 76 -4.28 -15.41 -1.94
N LEU A 77 -3.16 -15.16 -2.63
CA LEU A 77 -3.18 -14.47 -3.93
C LEU A 77 -3.88 -15.29 -5.02
N GLN A 78 -3.99 -16.61 -4.86
CA GLN A 78 -4.69 -17.51 -5.80
C GLN A 78 -6.20 -17.23 -5.88
N SER A 79 -6.77 -16.65 -4.82
CA SER A 79 -8.19 -16.33 -4.72
C SER A 79 -8.47 -14.84 -4.49
N THR A 80 -7.42 -14.02 -4.44
CA THR A 80 -7.52 -12.58 -4.15
C THR A 80 -7.04 -11.77 -5.33
N LEU A 81 -7.93 -10.96 -5.92
CA LEU A 81 -7.55 -9.95 -6.90
C LEU A 81 -7.09 -8.68 -6.19
N VAL A 82 -5.85 -8.25 -6.46
CA VAL A 82 -5.31 -6.97 -5.98
C VAL A 82 -5.36 -5.95 -7.11
N LEU A 83 -6.03 -4.82 -6.89
CA LEU A 83 -6.14 -3.73 -7.85
C LEU A 83 -5.54 -2.44 -7.26
N TRP A 84 -4.70 -1.78 -8.06
CA TRP A 84 -4.25 -0.42 -7.81
C TRP A 84 -4.95 0.51 -8.79
N LEU A 85 -5.79 1.40 -8.27
CA LEU A 85 -6.58 2.33 -9.06
C LEU A 85 -6.27 3.76 -8.63
N THR A 86 -6.30 4.67 -9.59
CA THR A 86 -6.10 6.11 -9.37
C THR A 86 -7.17 6.89 -10.11
N ASP A 87 -7.54 8.06 -9.61
CA ASP A 87 -8.60 8.86 -10.22
C ASP A 87 -8.19 9.50 -11.55
N PHE A 88 -6.93 9.93 -11.67
CA PHE A 88 -6.41 10.61 -12.86
C PHE A 88 -4.88 10.54 -12.94
N GLY A 89 -4.35 10.69 -14.15
CA GLY A 89 -2.92 10.93 -14.40
C GLY A 89 -2.59 12.43 -14.47
N ARG A 90 -1.31 12.75 -14.64
CA ARG A 90 -0.86 14.13 -14.89
C ARG A 90 0.15 14.17 -16.02
N THR A 91 -0.11 15.02 -17.01
CA THR A 91 0.84 15.36 -18.07
C THR A 91 1.69 16.54 -17.62
N PRO A 92 2.98 16.36 -17.29
CA PRO A 92 3.84 17.48 -16.96
C PRO A 92 4.02 18.39 -18.18
N LYS A 93 3.83 19.70 -17.99
CA LYS A 93 4.35 20.73 -18.89
C LYS A 93 5.59 21.29 -18.20
N ILE A 94 6.77 21.05 -18.79
CA ILE A 94 8.08 21.44 -18.27
C ILE A 94 8.57 22.63 -19.08
#